data_AF-A0A7V8NVT1-F1
#
_entry.id   AF-A0A7V8NVT1-F1
#
_cell.length_a   1.000
_cell.length_b   1.000
_cell.length_c   1.000
_cell.angle_alpha   90.00
_cell.angle_beta   90.00
_cell.angle_gamma   90.00
#
_symmetry.space_group_name_H-M   'P 1'
#
loop_
_entity.id
_entity.type
_entity.pdbx_description
1 polymer ?
#
loop_
_entity_poly.entity_id
_entity_poly.type
_entity_poly.pdbx_seq_one_letter_code
_entity_poly.pdbx_strand_id
1 'polypeptide(L)'
;ANSQCLFGVTGTKIRRFPVRTGVTSLGICRENKTVYKTTTDFMKAIGYHGILDIGYRYDRRDGKYKVLDVNPRIGCTFRLFSATNGLDVARALYMNMTGQPVPPATVADGRSWIVEDFDLFSAFCSWTGGALTLKDWVKSVLGVHETACFALDDPLPFFMMGVADSCEFYRWIRGLAAIRQNSRKAGSPIVLASQGRL
;
A
#
# COMPACT_ATOMS: atom_id res chain seq x y z
N ALA A 1 -14.89 14.43 -24.85
CA ALA A 1 -14.66 13.00 -24.56
C ALA A 1 -15.59 12.58 -23.41
N ASN A 2 -16.37 11.50 -23.58
CA ASN A 2 -17.26 10.99 -22.51
C ASN A 2 -16.47 10.07 -21.57
N SER A 3 -15.67 10.66 -20.68
CA SER A 3 -15.05 9.95 -19.55
C SER A 3 -15.89 10.20 -18.29
N GLN A 4 -16.45 9.12 -17.75
CA GLN A 4 -17.29 9.13 -16.55
C GLN A 4 -16.70 8.15 -15.53
N CYS A 5 -16.57 8.60 -14.28
CA CYS A 5 -16.19 7.71 -13.19
C CYS A 5 -17.38 6.83 -12.81
N LEU A 6 -17.28 5.52 -13.10
CA LEU A 6 -18.32 4.53 -12.76
C LEU A 6 -18.19 4.04 -11.31
N PHE A 7 -16.96 3.99 -10.81
CA PHE A 7 -16.65 3.61 -9.43
C PHE A 7 -15.34 4.28 -9.02
N GLY A 8 -15.29 4.79 -7.80
CA GLY A 8 -14.10 5.42 -7.24
C GLY A 8 -14.18 5.45 -5.72
N VAL A 9 -13.03 5.22 -5.09
CA VAL A 9 -12.90 5.17 -3.63
C VAL A 9 -11.60 5.87 -3.24
N THR A 10 -11.59 6.46 -2.05
CA THR A 10 -10.41 7.09 -1.47
C THR A 10 -10.03 6.39 -0.17
N GLY A 11 -8.76 6.47 0.19
CA GLY A 11 -8.26 5.90 1.44
C GLY A 11 -6.95 6.50 1.87
N THR A 12 -6.57 6.19 3.10
CA THR A 12 -5.36 6.68 3.74
C THR A 12 -4.43 5.52 4.03
N LYS A 13 -3.15 5.69 3.68
CA LYS A 13 -2.07 4.78 4.08
C LYS A 13 -1.71 5.08 5.53
N ILE A 14 -2.02 4.15 6.45
CA ILE A 14 -1.67 4.27 7.88
C ILE A 14 -0.21 3.86 8.09
N ARG A 15 0.20 2.76 7.47
CA ARG A 15 1.60 2.31 7.42
C ARG A 15 1.98 1.85 6.03
N ARG A 16 3.28 1.80 5.80
CA ARG A 16 3.86 1.50 4.50
C ARG A 16 5.27 0.94 4.60
N PHE A 17 5.57 0.04 3.68
CA PHE A 17 6.83 -0.69 3.60
C PHE A 17 7.48 -0.53 2.22
N PRO A 18 8.76 -0.12 2.13
CA PRO A 18 9.63 0.36 3.21
C PRO A 18 9.12 1.65 3.88
N VAL A 19 9.54 1.87 5.13
CA VAL A 19 9.16 3.06 5.90
C VAL A 19 9.57 4.31 5.12
N ARG A 20 8.69 5.29 5.03
CA ARG A 20 8.85 6.59 4.32
C ARG A 20 8.80 6.59 2.79
N THR A 21 8.94 5.47 2.09
CA THR A 21 9.00 5.47 0.61
C THR A 21 8.21 4.36 -0.08
N GLY A 22 7.56 3.48 0.69
CA GLY A 22 7.00 2.26 0.12
C GLY A 22 5.49 2.20 -0.12
N VAL A 23 5.06 0.98 -0.42
CA VAL A 23 3.67 0.57 -0.66
C VAL A 23 2.89 0.48 0.65
N THR A 24 1.56 0.50 0.57
CA THR A 24 0.69 0.37 1.75
C THR A 24 0.90 -0.97 2.43
N SER A 25 1.20 -0.96 3.74
CA SER A 25 1.19 -2.17 4.58
C SER A 25 -0.07 -2.24 5.44
N LEU A 26 -0.56 -1.09 5.90
CA LEU A 26 -1.86 -0.95 6.54
C LEU A 26 -2.58 0.25 5.93
N GLY A 27 -3.75 0.01 5.36
CA GLY A 27 -4.61 1.04 4.78
C GLY A 27 -5.98 1.08 5.44
N ILE A 28 -6.60 2.26 5.39
CA ILE A 28 -8.00 2.46 5.79
C ILE A 28 -8.75 3.20 4.69
N CYS A 29 -9.93 2.69 4.35
CA CYS A 29 -10.88 3.34 3.47
C CYS A 29 -11.43 4.56 4.20
N ARG A 30 -11.23 5.75 3.62
CA ARG A 30 -11.68 7.02 4.19
C ARG A 30 -12.00 7.99 3.09
N GLU A 31 -13.21 8.55 3.14
CA GLU A 31 -13.63 9.54 2.15
C GLU A 31 -12.72 10.78 2.17
N ASN A 32 -12.25 11.17 1.00
CA ASN A 32 -11.59 12.44 0.76
C ASN A 32 -12.20 13.12 -0.48
N LYS A 33 -13.17 13.99 -0.25
CA LYS A 33 -13.93 14.67 -1.31
C LYS A 33 -13.04 15.50 -2.23
N THR A 34 -12.01 16.14 -1.67
CA THR A 34 -11.06 16.96 -2.44
C THR A 34 -10.27 16.10 -3.43
N VAL A 35 -9.69 14.99 -2.95
CA VAL A 35 -8.92 14.05 -3.79
C VAL A 35 -9.81 13.39 -4.83
N TYR A 36 -11.01 12.93 -4.42
CA TYR A 36 -11.98 12.31 -5.29
C TYR A 36 -12.35 13.24 -6.46
N LYS A 37 -12.85 14.45 -6.14
CA LYS A 37 -13.28 15.43 -7.15
C LYS A 37 -12.13 15.85 -8.07
N THR A 38 -10.95 16.13 -7.50
CA THR A 38 -9.76 16.51 -8.30
C THR A 38 -9.40 15.42 -9.31
N THR A 39 -9.44 14.16 -8.87
CA THR A 39 -9.12 13.02 -9.74
C THR A 39 -10.17 12.85 -10.84
N THR A 40 -11.45 12.84 -10.48
CA THR A 40 -12.53 12.62 -11.46
C THR A 40 -12.59 13.74 -12.49
N ASP A 41 -12.40 14.98 -12.07
CA ASP A 41 -12.40 16.14 -12.98
C ASP A 41 -11.19 16.09 -13.93
N PHE A 42 -10.00 15.79 -13.41
CA PHE A 42 -8.79 15.69 -14.21
C PHE A 42 -8.89 14.56 -15.26
N MET A 43 -9.30 13.36 -14.84
CA MET A 43 -9.47 12.22 -15.75
C MET A 43 -10.53 12.47 -16.81
N LYS A 44 -11.63 13.15 -16.43
CA LYS A 44 -12.67 13.56 -17.36
C LYS A 44 -12.15 14.56 -18.41
N ALA A 45 -11.38 15.55 -17.98
CA ALA A 45 -10.83 16.58 -18.85
C ALA A 45 -9.89 16.00 -19.92
N ILE A 46 -9.10 14.99 -19.58
CA ILE A 46 -8.19 14.31 -20.53
C ILE A 46 -8.86 13.16 -21.28
N GLY A 47 -10.12 12.83 -20.98
CA GLY A 47 -10.84 11.75 -21.63
C GLY A 47 -10.28 10.36 -21.32
N TYR A 48 -9.77 10.13 -20.11
CA TYR A 48 -9.17 8.84 -19.74
C TYR A 48 -10.25 7.75 -19.54
N HIS A 49 -9.95 6.54 -20.01
CA HIS A 49 -10.76 5.33 -19.82
C HIS A 49 -9.89 4.18 -19.31
N GLY A 50 -10.32 3.54 -18.25
CA GLY A 50 -9.60 2.42 -17.64
C GLY A 50 -9.57 2.51 -16.12
N ILE A 51 -8.83 1.60 -15.51
CA ILE A 51 -8.61 1.59 -14.06
C ILE A 51 -7.46 2.53 -13.74
N LEU A 52 -7.65 3.35 -12.70
CA LEU A 52 -6.67 4.28 -12.21
C LEU A 52 -6.36 4.01 -10.74
N ASP A 53 -5.07 3.90 -10.41
CA ASP A 53 -4.52 4.02 -9.07
C ASP A 53 -3.66 5.28 -8.99
N ILE A 54 -4.04 6.23 -8.15
CA ILE A 54 -3.39 7.55 -8.06
C ILE A 54 -3.04 7.87 -6.62
N GLY A 55 -1.76 8.15 -6.38
CA GLY A 55 -1.25 8.53 -5.08
C GLY A 55 -1.27 10.04 -4.89
N TYR A 56 -1.65 10.46 -3.69
CA TYR A 56 -1.58 11.86 -3.26
C TYR A 56 -0.80 11.99 -1.95
N ARG A 57 -0.18 13.15 -1.76
CA ARG A 57 0.36 13.59 -0.47
C ARG A 57 -0.24 14.93 -0.08
N TYR A 58 -0.60 15.06 1.19
CA TYR A 58 -1.05 16.33 1.74
C TYR A 58 0.17 17.17 2.13
N ASP A 59 0.28 18.37 1.57
CA ASP A 59 1.31 19.35 1.92
C ASP A 59 0.73 20.33 2.95
N ARG A 60 1.25 20.27 4.18
CA ARG A 60 0.79 21.13 5.28
C ARG A 60 1.19 22.60 5.11
N ARG A 61 2.16 22.91 4.24
CA ARG A 61 2.65 24.28 4.03
C ARG A 61 1.64 25.14 3.29
N ASP A 62 0.89 24.54 2.36
CA ASP A 62 -0.11 25.23 1.54
C ASP A 62 -1.52 24.63 1.65
N GLY A 63 -1.69 23.56 2.45
CA GLY A 63 -2.99 22.94 2.71
C GLY A 63 -3.54 22.15 1.51
N LYS A 64 -2.69 21.74 0.56
CA LYS A 64 -3.12 21.10 -0.69
C LYS A 64 -2.70 19.65 -0.79
N TYR A 65 -3.52 18.85 -1.48
CA TYR A 65 -3.12 17.53 -1.96
C TYR A 65 -2.33 17.66 -3.26
N LYS A 66 -1.15 17.03 -3.31
CA LYS A 66 -0.27 16.99 -4.48
C LYS A 66 -0.18 15.57 -4.99
N VAL A 67 -0.29 15.39 -6.31
CA VAL A 67 -0.13 14.10 -6.95
C VAL A 67 1.28 13.60 -6.70
N LEU A 68 1.40 12.35 -6.25
CA LEU A 68 2.65 11.66 -6.04
C LEU A 68 3.00 10.82 -7.27
N ASP A 69 2.06 9.98 -7.69
CA ASP A 69 2.22 9.03 -8.78
C ASP A 69 0.85 8.70 -9.40
N VAL A 70 0.85 8.43 -10.71
CA VAL A 70 -0.35 8.10 -11.49
C VAL A 70 -0.10 6.75 -12.17
N ASN A 71 -0.89 5.74 -11.84
CA ASN A 71 -0.74 4.38 -12.33
C ASN A 71 -2.02 3.98 -13.09
N PRO A 72 -2.04 3.98 -14.43
CA PRO A 72 -3.20 3.61 -15.24
C PRO A 72 -3.40 2.06 -15.28
N ARG A 73 -3.53 1.46 -14.10
CA ARG A 73 -3.67 0.02 -13.86
C ARG A 73 -4.33 -0.24 -12.50
N ILE A 74 -4.63 -1.50 -12.22
CA ILE A 74 -5.02 -1.93 -10.87
C ILE A 74 -3.86 -1.65 -9.91
N GLY A 75 -4.17 -0.97 -8.81
CA GLY A 75 -3.25 -0.68 -7.71
C GLY A 75 -3.06 -1.88 -6.79
N CYS A 76 -1.89 -2.05 -6.18
CA CYS A 76 -1.66 -3.13 -5.20
C CYS A 76 -2.57 -3.00 -3.97
N THR A 77 -3.08 -1.80 -3.67
CA THR A 77 -4.00 -1.54 -2.54
C THR A 77 -5.48 -1.66 -2.95
N PHE A 78 -5.80 -2.09 -4.18
CA PHE A 78 -7.18 -2.08 -4.68
C PHE A 78 -8.16 -2.86 -3.80
N ARG A 79 -7.70 -3.92 -3.11
CA ARG A 79 -8.55 -4.76 -2.25
C ARG A 79 -9.11 -4.03 -1.03
N LEU A 80 -8.42 -2.98 -0.57
CA LEU A 80 -8.94 -2.06 0.43
C LEU A 80 -10.25 -1.40 -0.05
N PHE A 81 -10.33 -1.11 -1.35
CA PHE A 81 -11.39 -0.35 -2.01
C PHE A 81 -12.52 -1.24 -2.54
N SER A 82 -13.00 -2.13 -1.68
CA SER A 82 -14.22 -2.92 -1.92
C SER A 82 -15.41 -2.20 -1.29
N ALA A 83 -16.45 -1.97 -2.06
CA ALA A 83 -17.72 -1.46 -1.57
C ALA A 83 -18.46 -2.53 -0.74
N THR A 84 -19.49 -2.10 0.00
CA THR A 84 -20.30 -2.98 0.85
C THR A 84 -21.08 -4.05 0.07
N ASN A 85 -21.39 -3.78 -1.19
CA ASN A 85 -22.01 -4.74 -2.12
C ASN A 85 -20.97 -5.59 -2.89
N GLY A 86 -19.69 -5.52 -2.53
CA GLY A 86 -18.61 -6.25 -3.17
C GLY A 86 -18.12 -5.64 -4.50
N LEU A 87 -18.63 -4.48 -4.92
CA LEU A 87 -18.09 -3.80 -6.10
C LEU A 87 -16.67 -3.30 -5.84
N ASP A 88 -15.79 -3.52 -6.80
CA ASP A 88 -14.43 -3.00 -6.84
C ASP A 88 -14.09 -2.51 -8.26
N VAL A 89 -12.90 -1.93 -8.44
CA VAL A 89 -12.47 -1.39 -9.75
C VAL A 89 -12.37 -2.44 -10.85
N ALA A 90 -12.05 -3.70 -10.51
CA ALA A 90 -11.93 -4.78 -11.48
C ALA A 90 -13.31 -5.25 -11.94
N ARG A 91 -14.24 -5.43 -11.00
CA ARG A 91 -15.65 -5.75 -11.29
C ARG A 91 -16.34 -4.62 -12.06
N ALA A 92 -16.11 -3.37 -11.70
CA ALA A 92 -16.65 -2.21 -12.41
C ALA A 92 -16.13 -2.15 -13.86
N LEU A 93 -14.83 -2.41 -14.07
CA LEU A 93 -14.25 -2.49 -15.42
C LEU A 93 -14.88 -3.64 -16.22
N TYR A 94 -15.00 -4.83 -15.64
CA TYR A 94 -15.63 -5.99 -16.28
C TYR A 94 -17.07 -5.68 -16.72
N MET A 95 -17.89 -5.14 -15.83
CA MET A 95 -19.28 -4.76 -16.14
C MET A 95 -19.33 -3.75 -17.29
N ASN A 96 -18.50 -2.71 -17.23
CA ASN A 96 -18.44 -1.70 -18.29
C ASN A 96 -18.01 -2.28 -19.65
N MET A 97 -16.97 -3.13 -19.68
CA MET A 97 -16.50 -3.76 -20.93
C MET A 97 -17.50 -4.75 -21.53
N THR A 98 -18.35 -5.35 -20.70
CA THR A 98 -19.38 -6.30 -21.14
C THR A 98 -20.76 -5.65 -21.35
N GLY A 99 -20.88 -4.33 -21.21
CA GLY A 99 -22.15 -3.60 -21.37
C GLY A 99 -23.16 -3.84 -20.24
N GLN A 100 -22.73 -4.42 -19.12
CA GLN A 100 -23.57 -4.61 -17.94
C GLN A 100 -23.66 -3.30 -17.14
N PRO A 101 -24.81 -3.01 -16.51
CA PRO A 101 -24.93 -1.84 -15.65
C PRO A 101 -24.05 -1.98 -14.42
N VAL A 102 -23.28 -0.93 -14.08
CA VAL A 102 -22.53 -0.87 -12.83
C VAL A 102 -23.49 -0.44 -11.72
N PRO A 103 -23.74 -1.26 -10.69
CA PRO A 103 -24.68 -0.91 -9.62
C PRO A 103 -24.12 0.25 -8.78
N PRO A 104 -24.98 1.14 -8.24
CA PRO A 104 -24.58 2.09 -7.23
C PRO A 104 -23.89 1.35 -6.07
N ALA A 105 -22.77 1.89 -5.60
CA ALA A 105 -21.96 1.26 -4.57
C ALA A 105 -21.67 2.22 -3.44
N THR A 106 -21.89 1.77 -2.22
CA THR A 106 -21.57 2.52 -1.00
C THR A 106 -20.12 2.22 -0.62
N VAL A 107 -19.32 3.28 -0.47
CA VAL A 107 -17.97 3.18 0.06
C VAL A 107 -18.00 2.60 1.47
N ALA A 108 -17.24 1.53 1.72
CA ALA A 108 -17.09 0.94 3.04
C ALA A 108 -16.16 1.79 3.92
N ASP A 109 -16.63 2.96 4.36
CA ASP A 109 -15.85 3.89 5.17
C ASP A 109 -15.39 3.24 6.49
N GLY A 110 -14.10 3.40 6.82
CA GLY A 110 -13.50 2.79 8.00
C GLY A 110 -13.00 1.35 7.81
N ARG A 111 -13.34 0.68 6.70
CA ARG A 111 -12.77 -0.62 6.35
C ARG A 111 -11.24 -0.52 6.27
N SER A 112 -10.55 -1.47 6.89
CA SER A 112 -9.10 -1.52 6.98
C SER A 112 -8.58 -2.81 6.36
N TRP A 113 -7.45 -2.71 5.68
CA TRP A 113 -6.78 -3.82 5.00
C TRP A 113 -5.28 -3.80 5.30
N ILE A 114 -4.72 -4.98 5.57
CA ILE A 114 -3.32 -5.16 5.95
C ILE A 114 -2.62 -6.13 5.00
N VAL A 115 -1.33 -5.89 4.78
CA VAL A 115 -0.37 -6.82 4.17
C VAL A 115 0.58 -7.25 5.28
N GLU A 116 0.44 -8.49 5.72
CA GLU A 116 0.88 -8.97 7.03
C GLU A 116 2.39 -8.92 7.20
N ASP A 117 3.15 -9.48 6.26
CA ASP A 117 4.62 -9.46 6.22
C ASP A 117 5.15 -8.03 6.20
N PHE A 118 4.64 -7.20 5.28
CA PHE A 118 5.07 -5.81 5.13
C PHE A 118 4.77 -5.00 6.38
N ASP A 119 3.62 -5.24 7.02
CA ASP A 119 3.25 -4.52 8.21
C ASP A 119 4.09 -4.93 9.41
N LEU A 120 4.39 -6.22 9.57
CA LEU A 120 5.29 -6.71 10.61
C LEU A 120 6.68 -6.08 10.48
N PHE A 121 7.28 -6.09 9.29
CA PHE A 121 8.59 -5.46 9.07
C PHE A 121 8.53 -3.94 9.25
N SER A 122 7.50 -3.27 8.70
CA SER A 122 7.33 -1.82 8.86
C SER A 122 7.13 -1.42 10.32
N ALA A 123 6.36 -2.19 11.08
CA ALA A 123 6.10 -1.96 12.49
C ALA A 123 7.38 -2.16 13.31
N PHE A 124 8.13 -3.22 13.04
CA PHE A 124 9.42 -3.48 13.69
C PHE A 124 10.44 -2.34 13.44
N CYS A 125 10.60 -1.90 12.19
CA CYS A 125 11.47 -0.75 11.87
C CYS A 125 10.98 0.55 12.51
N SER A 126 9.67 0.77 12.59
CA SER A 126 9.10 1.97 13.22
C SER A 126 9.23 1.94 14.74
N TRP A 127 9.13 0.76 15.35
CA TRP A 127 9.30 0.54 16.78
C TRP A 127 10.76 0.77 17.22
N THR A 128 11.71 0.18 16.49
CA THR A 128 13.14 0.42 16.75
C THR A 128 13.55 1.88 16.49
N GLY A 129 12.86 2.56 15.57
CA GLY A 129 13.01 4.01 15.34
C GLY A 129 12.24 4.92 16.30
N GLY A 130 11.52 4.38 17.30
CA GLY A 130 10.75 5.15 18.29
C GLY A 130 9.49 5.84 17.76
N ALA A 131 9.07 5.56 16.53
CA ALA A 131 7.91 6.17 15.89
C ALA A 131 6.58 5.44 16.14
N LEU A 132 6.63 4.20 16.67
CA LEU A 132 5.47 3.36 16.94
C LEU A 132 5.70 2.58 18.25
N THR A 133 4.73 2.57 19.16
CA THR A 133 4.80 1.70 20.34
C THR A 133 4.15 0.34 20.04
N LEU A 134 4.53 -0.71 20.78
CA LEU A 134 3.90 -2.02 20.66
C LEU A 134 2.40 -1.95 20.94
N LYS A 135 1.98 -1.15 21.93
CA LYS A 135 0.58 -0.94 22.28
C LYS A 135 -0.21 -0.31 21.12
N ASP A 136 0.36 0.72 20.48
CA ASP A 136 -0.27 1.38 19.33
C ASP A 136 -0.33 0.45 18.11
N TRP A 137 0.71 -0.36 17.91
CA TRP A 137 0.71 -1.37 16.86
C TRP A 137 -0.40 -2.39 17.07
N VAL A 138 -0.49 -3.04 18.23
CA VAL A 138 -1.55 -4.00 18.55
C VAL A 138 -2.93 -3.36 18.37
N LYS A 139 -3.14 -2.15 18.89
CA LYS A 139 -4.41 -1.43 18.71
C LYS A 139 -4.76 -1.20 17.24
N SER A 140 -3.77 -0.92 16.39
CA SER A 140 -3.99 -0.69 14.96
C SER A 140 -4.31 -1.95 14.17
N VAL A 141 -3.83 -3.12 14.63
CA VAL A 141 -4.05 -4.42 13.97
C VAL A 141 -5.36 -5.06 14.43
N LEU A 142 -5.74 -4.90 15.70
CA LEU A 142 -6.98 -5.48 16.26
C LEU A 142 -8.27 -5.01 15.56
N GLY A 143 -8.24 -3.89 14.86
CA GLY A 143 -9.39 -3.36 14.11
C GLY A 143 -9.30 -3.58 12.59
N VAL A 144 -8.44 -4.49 12.12
CA VAL A 144 -8.30 -4.82 10.70
C VAL A 144 -9.48 -5.67 10.23
N HIS A 145 -10.07 -5.30 9.09
CA HIS A 145 -11.21 -6.04 8.53
C HIS A 145 -10.79 -7.14 7.56
N GLU A 146 -9.66 -6.99 6.89
CA GLU A 146 -9.19 -7.97 5.91
C GLU A 146 -7.67 -8.03 5.82
N THR A 147 -7.17 -9.26 5.68
CA THR A 147 -5.76 -9.63 5.50
C THR A 147 -5.46 -9.87 4.02
N ALA A 148 -4.19 -9.77 3.60
CA ALA A 148 -3.80 -9.99 2.21
C ALA A 148 -3.63 -11.47 1.89
N CYS A 149 -3.07 -12.26 2.83
CA CYS A 149 -2.72 -13.66 2.58
C CYS A 149 -3.33 -14.64 3.59
N PHE A 150 -3.59 -14.20 4.82
CA PHE A 150 -4.14 -15.06 5.87
C PHE A 150 -5.62 -15.36 5.62
N ALA A 151 -5.94 -16.65 5.52
CA ALA A 151 -7.30 -17.19 5.52
C ALA A 151 -7.35 -18.35 6.52
N LEU A 152 -8.44 -18.45 7.29
CA LEU A 152 -8.57 -19.51 8.31
C LEU A 152 -8.82 -20.89 7.71
N ASP A 153 -9.51 -20.93 6.58
CA ASP A 153 -9.85 -22.13 5.80
C ASP A 153 -8.73 -22.56 4.84
N ASP A 154 -7.79 -21.66 4.51
CA ASP A 154 -6.56 -21.96 3.78
C ASP A 154 -5.35 -21.19 4.34
N PRO A 155 -4.75 -21.65 5.45
CA PRO A 155 -3.66 -20.92 6.09
C PRO A 155 -2.29 -21.19 5.45
N LEU A 156 -2.19 -22.16 4.53
CA LEU A 156 -0.91 -22.60 3.96
C LEU A 156 -0.17 -21.48 3.21
N PRO A 157 -0.80 -20.63 2.37
CA PRO A 157 -0.14 -19.52 1.70
C PRO A 157 0.54 -18.55 2.68
N PHE A 158 -0.11 -18.26 3.80
CA PHE A 158 0.43 -17.39 4.84
C PHE A 158 1.69 -17.97 5.48
N PHE A 159 1.70 -19.27 5.80
CA PHE A 159 2.91 -19.92 6.34
C PHE A 159 4.04 -19.96 5.32
N MET A 160 3.73 -20.23 4.04
CA MET A 160 4.71 -20.25 2.96
C MET A 160 5.35 -18.87 2.75
N MET A 161 4.58 -17.80 2.85
CA MET A 161 5.10 -16.42 2.86
C MET A 161 6.11 -16.23 4.00
N GLY A 162 5.76 -16.61 5.23
CA GLY A 162 6.69 -16.51 6.37
C GLY A 162 7.98 -17.32 6.19
N VAL A 163 7.91 -18.51 5.58
CA VAL A 163 9.10 -19.31 5.23
C VAL A 163 9.95 -18.60 4.16
N ALA A 164 9.32 -18.07 3.12
CA ALA A 164 10.01 -17.35 2.05
C ALA A 164 10.73 -16.10 2.59
N ASP A 165 10.06 -15.30 3.41
CA ASP A 165 10.64 -14.11 4.05
C ASP A 165 11.81 -14.46 4.96
N SER A 166 11.69 -15.55 5.73
CA SER A 166 12.75 -16.04 6.60
C SER A 166 13.98 -16.49 5.80
N CYS A 167 13.76 -17.15 4.66
CA CYS A 167 14.83 -17.54 3.73
C CYS A 167 15.53 -16.32 3.13
N GLU A 168 14.79 -15.32 2.66
CA GLU A 168 15.36 -14.11 2.09
C GLU A 168 16.13 -13.29 3.15
N PHE A 169 15.60 -13.19 4.36
CA PHE A 169 16.30 -12.58 5.49
C PHE A 169 17.62 -13.31 5.80
N TYR A 170 17.61 -14.64 5.80
CA TYR A 170 18.81 -15.45 6.00
C TYR A 170 19.86 -15.22 4.90
N ARG A 171 19.43 -15.17 3.63
CA ARG A 171 20.31 -14.87 2.48
C ARG A 171 20.94 -13.49 2.61
N TRP A 172 20.16 -12.49 3.02
CA TRP A 172 20.65 -11.14 3.27
C TRP A 172 21.71 -11.09 4.37
N ILE A 173 21.48 -11.72 5.52
CA ILE A 173 22.47 -11.81 6.61
C ILE A 173 23.76 -12.47 6.13
N ARG A 174 23.66 -13.60 5.43
CA ARG A 174 24.85 -14.28 4.88
C ARG A 174 25.61 -13.40 3.88
N GLY A 175 24.90 -12.65 3.04
CA GLY A 175 25.50 -11.68 2.12
C GLY A 175 26.29 -10.59 2.85
N LEU A 176 25.74 -10.01 3.92
CA LEU A 176 26.44 -9.02 4.74
C LEU A 176 27.69 -9.59 5.43
N ALA A 177 27.60 -10.82 5.94
CA ALA A 177 28.74 -11.51 6.55
C ALA A 177 29.87 -11.76 5.52
N ALA A 178 29.51 -12.16 4.29
CA ALA A 178 30.46 -12.38 3.20
C ALA A 178 31.17 -11.08 2.78
N ILE A 179 30.42 -9.97 2.65
CA ILE A 179 31.00 -8.64 2.37
C ILE A 179 31.99 -8.26 3.46
N ARG A 180 31.60 -8.37 4.74
CA ARG A 180 32.46 -8.03 5.89
C ARG A 180 33.74 -8.89 5.97
N GLN A 181 33.65 -10.17 5.62
CA GLN A 181 34.82 -11.06 5.57
C GLN A 181 35.76 -10.69 4.41
N ASN A 182 35.24 -10.34 3.24
CA ASN A 182 36.04 -9.86 2.12
C ASN A 182 36.73 -8.53 2.43
N SER A 183 36.05 -7.59 3.09
CA SER A 183 36.66 -6.32 3.53
C SER A 183 37.80 -6.52 4.52
N ARG A 184 37.68 -7.49 5.44
CA ARG A 184 38.74 -7.85 6.39
C ARG A 184 39.93 -8.54 5.71
N LYS A 185 39.70 -9.37 4.69
CA LYS A 185 40.76 -10.02 3.90
C LYS A 185 41.49 -9.06 2.96
N ALA A 186 40.83 -8.00 2.48
CA ALA A 186 41.39 -7.03 1.53
C ALA A 186 42.25 -5.92 2.18
N GLY A 187 42.44 -5.91 3.51
CA GLY A 187 43.36 -5.01 4.22
C GLY A 187 43.06 -3.51 4.08
N SER A 188 41.95 -3.11 3.46
CA SER A 188 41.63 -1.71 3.17
C SER A 188 40.48 -1.23 4.06
N PRO A 189 40.60 -0.09 4.74
CA PRO A 189 39.48 0.46 5.50
C PRO A 189 38.42 0.90 4.49
N ILE A 190 37.27 0.22 4.50
CA ILE A 190 36.09 0.72 3.81
C ILE A 190 35.66 1.98 4.57
N VAL A 191 35.92 3.15 3.96
CA VAL A 191 35.22 4.38 4.28
C VAL A 191 33.75 4.11 4.02
N LEU A 192 32.98 3.91 5.09
CA LEU A 192 31.53 3.97 5.06
C LEU A 192 31.17 5.39 4.60
N ALA A 193 30.96 5.56 3.29
CA ALA A 193 30.28 6.73 2.79
C ALA A 193 28.90 6.76 3.46
N SER A 194 28.76 7.66 4.42
CA SER A 194 27.48 8.04 4.99
C SER A 194 26.58 8.46 3.84
N GLN A 195 25.68 7.58 3.39
CA GLN A 195 24.60 8.02 2.53
C GLN A 195 23.77 9.01 3.33
N GLY A 196 23.73 10.23 2.80
CA GLY A 196 23.18 11.39 3.44
C GLY A 196 21.71 11.21 3.79
N ARG A 197 21.34 11.87 4.89
CA ARG A 197 19.97 12.35 5.07
C ARG A 197 19.61 13.20 3.86
N LEU A 198 18.54 12.80 3.17
CA LEU A 198 17.64 13.67 2.42
C LEU A 198 16.22 13.35 2.88
#